data_AF-A0A2A5E8R4-F1
#
_entry.id   AF-A0A2A5E8R4-F1
#
_cell.length_a   1.000
_cell.length_b   1.000
_cell.length_c   1.000
_cell.angle_alpha   90.00
_cell.angle_beta   90.00
_cell.angle_gamma   90.00
#
_symmetry.space_group_name_H-M   'P 1'
#
loop_
_entity.id
_entity.type
_entity.pdbx_description
1 polymer ?
#
loop_
_entity_poly.entity_id
_entity_poly.type
_entity_poly.pdbx_seq_one_letter_code
_entity_poly.pdbx_strand_id
1 'polypeptide(L)'
;MKSILTFVLLTLSFTCFPQTQAEMNQEAYAEFSTSDKQLNDIYKTILSEYKTDSIFIENLKKSQRIWIQFRDAEMEMKYPNYSDQRYGSIHPICRAFYLKELTDKRTNTLKKWVAGMEEGDACNGSVKTIEEIGSPFMGKAYITKDSFIWIAANMKKDHRIFGYNQTDIYSKKMILISIFTNEVKNNPFNCTYGAFYETNEMRDMSLKYVTTEDDFLKIEILREGQTVDTVYMLKKWFEFEK
;
A
#
# COMPACT_ATOMS: atom_id res chain seq x y z
N MET A 1 19.54 -35.13 62.11
CA MET A 1 18.06 -35.19 61.99
C MET A 1 17.62 -34.20 60.91
N LYS A 2 16.84 -34.71 59.96
CA LYS A 2 15.87 -34.04 59.07
C LYS A 2 16.37 -32.94 58.12
N SER A 3 16.55 -33.39 56.87
CA SER A 3 16.41 -32.61 55.64
C SER A 3 15.03 -31.97 55.56
N ILE A 4 14.96 -30.68 55.22
CA ILE A 4 13.72 -30.02 54.75
C ILE A 4 14.11 -29.30 53.46
N LEU A 5 13.86 -29.97 52.34
CA LEU A 5 13.92 -29.40 51.00
C LEU A 5 12.50 -28.95 50.64
N THR A 6 12.23 -27.65 50.74
CA THR A 6 10.91 -27.07 50.39
C THR A 6 10.86 -26.87 48.88
N PHE A 7 10.09 -27.70 48.18
CA PHE A 7 9.83 -27.59 46.75
C PHE A 7 8.70 -26.57 46.54
N VAL A 8 9.03 -25.33 46.17
CA VAL A 8 8.04 -24.32 45.74
C VAL A 8 7.79 -24.53 44.24
N LEU A 9 6.71 -25.23 43.91
CA LEU A 9 6.23 -25.40 42.54
C LEU A 9 5.41 -24.15 42.15
N LEU A 10 6.03 -23.21 41.45
CA LEU A 10 5.36 -22.03 40.89
C LEU A 10 4.67 -22.43 39.57
N THR A 11 3.38 -22.78 39.63
CA THR A 11 2.57 -23.02 38.43
C THR A 11 2.19 -21.67 37.80
N LEU A 12 3.02 -21.19 36.87
CA LEU A 12 2.65 -20.14 35.93
C LEU A 12 1.64 -20.71 34.93
N SER A 13 0.36 -20.61 35.26
CA SER A 13 -0.73 -20.89 34.33
C SER A 13 -0.73 -19.82 33.24
N PHE A 14 -0.12 -20.10 32.10
CA PHE A 14 -0.33 -19.33 30.89
C PHE A 14 -1.82 -19.37 30.55
N THR A 15 -2.50 -18.22 30.60
CA THR A 15 -3.88 -18.08 30.13
C THR A 15 -3.88 -18.17 28.61
N CYS A 16 -3.95 -19.37 28.07
CA CYS A 16 -4.33 -19.59 26.68
C CYS A 16 -5.85 -19.36 26.60
N PHE A 17 -6.29 -18.24 26.02
CA PHE A 17 -7.69 -18.04 25.71
C PHE A 17 -8.03 -18.96 24.52
N PRO A 18 -8.89 -19.98 24.68
CA PRO A 18 -9.28 -20.84 23.58
C PRO A 18 -10.17 -20.04 22.62
N GLN A 19 -9.65 -19.68 21.44
CA GLN A 19 -10.42 -19.03 20.39
C GLN A 19 -11.45 -20.01 19.81
N THR A 20 -12.70 -19.57 19.68
CA THR A 20 -13.77 -20.38 19.11
C THR A 20 -13.74 -20.36 17.58
N GLN A 21 -14.27 -21.42 16.94
CA GLN A 21 -14.42 -21.45 15.48
C GLN A 21 -15.26 -20.28 14.94
N ALA A 22 -16.24 -19.79 15.73
CA ALA A 22 -17.05 -18.64 15.37
C ALA A 22 -16.22 -17.34 15.34
N GLU A 23 -15.36 -17.13 16.33
CA GLU A 23 -14.44 -15.99 16.38
C GLU A 23 -13.44 -16.02 15.23
N MET A 24 -12.82 -17.18 14.96
CA MET A 24 -11.90 -17.33 13.82
C MET A 24 -12.61 -17.04 12.48
N ASN A 25 -13.86 -17.50 12.32
CA ASN A 25 -14.65 -17.19 11.13
C ASN A 25 -14.91 -15.69 11.02
N GLN A 26 -15.30 -15.04 12.11
CA GLN A 26 -15.57 -13.60 12.14
C GLN A 26 -14.33 -12.78 11.78
N GLU A 27 -13.16 -13.14 12.32
CA GLU A 27 -11.89 -12.49 12.00
C GLU A 27 -11.54 -12.62 10.51
N ALA A 28 -11.64 -13.83 9.95
CA ALA A 28 -11.37 -14.05 8.53
C ALA A 28 -12.29 -13.23 7.60
N TYR A 29 -13.58 -13.12 7.95
CA TYR A 29 -14.52 -12.28 7.20
C TYR A 29 -14.29 -10.78 7.43
N ALA A 30 -13.80 -10.36 8.58
CA ALA A 30 -13.40 -8.98 8.83
C ALA A 30 -12.18 -8.57 7.97
N GLU A 31 -11.22 -9.48 7.78
CA GLU A 31 -10.10 -9.28 6.86
C GLU A 31 -10.59 -9.15 5.40
N PHE A 32 -11.46 -10.06 4.96
CA PHE A 32 -12.07 -9.96 3.63
C PHE A 32 -12.84 -8.64 3.46
N SER A 33 -13.62 -8.24 4.46
CA SER A 33 -14.36 -6.96 4.45
C SER A 33 -13.44 -5.75 4.32
N THR A 34 -12.27 -5.78 4.96
CA THR A 34 -11.23 -4.76 4.80
C THR A 34 -10.75 -4.66 3.35
N SER A 35 -10.42 -5.80 2.72
CA SER A 35 -10.03 -5.85 1.31
C SER A 35 -11.15 -5.39 0.38
N ASP A 36 -12.41 -5.77 0.64
CA ASP A 36 -13.57 -5.34 -0.15
C ASP A 36 -13.81 -3.83 -0.03
N LYS A 37 -13.65 -3.27 1.17
CA LYS A 37 -13.70 -1.82 1.38
C LYS A 37 -12.62 -1.11 0.58
N GLN A 38 -11.39 -1.61 0.58
CA GLN A 38 -10.29 -1.03 -0.19
C GLN A 38 -10.57 -1.07 -1.69
N LEU A 39 -11.08 -2.19 -2.22
CA LEU A 39 -11.51 -2.31 -3.61
C LEU A 39 -12.55 -1.24 -3.97
N ASN A 40 -13.57 -1.08 -3.12
CA ASN A 40 -14.63 -0.10 -3.32
C ASN A 40 -14.12 1.35 -3.24
N ASP A 41 -13.19 1.64 -2.33
CA ASP A 41 -12.56 2.96 -2.22
C ASP A 41 -11.76 3.29 -3.49
N ILE A 42 -10.96 2.36 -4.00
CA ILE A 42 -10.23 2.52 -5.27
C ILE A 42 -11.20 2.71 -6.45
N TYR A 43 -12.24 1.88 -6.53
CA TYR A 43 -13.24 2.00 -7.58
C TYR A 43 -13.94 3.37 -7.59
N LYS A 44 -14.31 3.89 -6.41
CA LYS A 44 -14.89 5.23 -6.25
C LYS A 44 -13.92 6.34 -6.65
N THR A 45 -12.63 6.21 -6.30
CA THR A 45 -11.59 7.16 -6.74
C THR A 45 -11.53 7.21 -8.26
N ILE A 46 -11.49 6.06 -8.94
CA ILE A 46 -11.46 6.01 -10.42
C ILE A 46 -12.70 6.69 -11.01
N LEU A 47 -13.90 6.40 -10.49
CA LEU A 47 -15.13 7.06 -10.96
C LEU A 47 -15.09 8.59 -10.81
N SER A 48 -14.49 9.10 -9.74
CA SER A 48 -14.36 10.55 -9.51
C SER A 48 -13.35 11.20 -10.44
N GLU A 49 -12.19 10.57 -10.65
CA GLU A 49 -11.11 11.12 -11.48
C GLU A 49 -11.48 11.10 -12.97
N TYR A 50 -12.16 10.04 -13.40
CA TYR A 50 -12.56 9.85 -14.79
C TYR A 50 -13.98 10.32 -15.09
N LYS A 51 -14.58 11.15 -14.23
CA LYS A 51 -16.00 11.55 -14.30
C LYS A 51 -16.45 12.13 -15.65
N THR A 52 -15.52 12.69 -16.43
CA THR A 52 -15.77 13.29 -17.75
C THR A 52 -15.67 12.28 -18.90
N ASP A 53 -15.06 11.11 -18.70
CA ASP A 53 -14.94 10.04 -19.69
C ASP A 53 -16.08 9.02 -19.49
N SER A 54 -17.23 9.33 -20.08
CA SER A 54 -18.43 8.51 -19.96
C SER A 54 -18.26 7.10 -20.54
N ILE A 55 -17.53 6.97 -21.65
CA ILE A 55 -17.29 5.69 -22.34
C ILE A 55 -16.42 4.79 -21.46
N PHE A 56 -15.33 5.32 -20.92
CA PHE A 56 -14.50 4.56 -19.99
C PHE A 56 -15.28 4.15 -18.74
N ILE A 57 -16.05 5.06 -18.13
CA ILE A 57 -16.84 4.75 -16.92
C ILE A 57 -17.86 3.63 -17.18
N GLU A 58 -18.54 3.64 -18.34
CA GLU A 58 -19.47 2.58 -18.71
C GLU A 58 -18.75 1.22 -18.80
N ASN A 59 -17.59 1.19 -19.47
CA ASN A 59 -16.78 -0.01 -19.60
C ASN A 59 -16.19 -0.49 -18.26
N LEU A 60 -15.79 0.43 -17.38
CA LEU A 60 -15.33 0.11 -16.02
C LEU A 60 -16.45 -0.54 -15.21
N LYS A 61 -17.66 0.03 -15.22
CA LYS A 61 -18.84 -0.54 -14.55
C LYS A 61 -19.16 -1.94 -15.07
N LYS A 62 -19.13 -2.12 -16.40
CA LYS A 62 -19.34 -3.42 -17.04
C LYS A 62 -18.28 -4.44 -16.61
N SER A 63 -17.00 -4.07 -16.70
CA SER A 63 -15.88 -4.89 -16.25
C SER A 63 -16.01 -5.30 -14.79
N GLN A 64 -16.38 -4.37 -13.90
CA GLN A 64 -16.52 -4.64 -12.47
C GLN A 64 -17.69 -5.59 -12.16
N ARG A 65 -18.84 -5.43 -12.84
CA ARG A 65 -19.99 -6.35 -12.68
C ARG A 65 -19.65 -7.77 -13.13
N ILE A 66 -18.95 -7.91 -14.26
CA ILE A 66 -18.50 -9.21 -14.76
C ILE A 66 -17.47 -9.81 -13.79
N TRP A 67 -16.57 -9.01 -13.24
CA TRP A 67 -15.60 -9.48 -12.25
C TRP A 67 -16.27 -10.05 -11.00
N ILE A 68 -17.36 -9.45 -10.52
CA ILE A 68 -18.13 -10.01 -9.38
C ILE A 68 -18.66 -11.41 -9.74
N GLN A 69 -19.26 -11.57 -10.93
CA GLN A 69 -19.73 -12.87 -11.39
C GLN A 69 -18.59 -13.89 -11.52
N PHE A 70 -17.45 -13.46 -12.05
CA PHE A 70 -16.25 -14.30 -12.12
C PHE A 70 -15.76 -14.73 -10.74
N ARG A 71 -15.67 -13.80 -9.78
CA ARG A 71 -15.26 -14.11 -8.40
C ARG A 71 -16.19 -15.14 -7.76
N ASP A 72 -17.49 -14.97 -7.93
CA ASP A 72 -18.48 -15.88 -7.37
C ASP A 72 -18.40 -17.25 -8.07
N ALA A 73 -18.16 -17.30 -9.38
CA ALA A 73 -17.91 -18.54 -10.12
C ALA A 73 -16.60 -19.24 -9.71
N GLU A 74 -15.52 -18.49 -9.47
CA GLU A 74 -14.24 -19.00 -8.95
C GLU A 74 -14.42 -19.65 -7.57
N MET A 75 -15.25 -19.05 -6.71
CA MET A 75 -15.57 -19.62 -5.39
C MET A 75 -16.25 -20.99 -5.51
N GLU A 76 -17.23 -21.11 -6.39
CA GLU A 76 -17.94 -22.38 -6.63
C GLU A 76 -17.08 -23.39 -7.37
N MET A 77 -16.17 -22.96 -8.25
CA MET A 77 -15.16 -23.82 -8.87
C MET A 77 -14.17 -24.36 -7.84
N LYS A 78 -13.66 -23.51 -6.93
CA LYS A 78 -12.68 -23.92 -5.92
C LYS A 78 -13.28 -24.80 -4.84
N TYR A 79 -14.54 -24.55 -4.50
CA TYR A 79 -15.28 -25.35 -3.52
C TYR A 79 -16.62 -25.83 -4.07
N PRO A 80 -16.62 -26.80 -5.01
CA PRO A 80 -17.84 -27.31 -5.58
C PRO A 80 -18.74 -27.95 -4.53
N ASN A 81 -20.06 -27.79 -4.68
CA ASN A 81 -21.04 -28.39 -3.80
C ASN A 81 -21.28 -29.87 -4.14
N TYR A 82 -20.32 -30.73 -3.82
CA TYR A 82 -20.46 -32.17 -3.97
C TYR A 82 -21.40 -32.74 -2.91
N SER A 83 -22.33 -33.59 -3.32
CA SER A 83 -23.34 -34.17 -2.42
C SER A 83 -22.75 -35.14 -1.39
N ASP A 84 -21.59 -35.73 -1.69
CA ASP A 84 -20.90 -36.75 -0.90
C ASP A 84 -19.71 -36.20 -0.09
N GLN A 85 -19.37 -34.92 -0.22
CA GLN A 85 -18.23 -34.30 0.48
C GLN A 85 -18.66 -33.13 1.36
N ARG A 86 -18.03 -33.02 2.54
CA ARG A 86 -18.19 -31.86 3.43
C ARG A 86 -16.82 -31.26 3.73
N TYR A 87 -16.68 -29.95 3.54
CA TYR A 87 -15.43 -29.21 3.76
C TYR A 87 -15.09 -28.94 5.24
N GLY A 88 -15.96 -29.35 6.17
CA GLY A 88 -15.74 -29.19 7.62
C GLY A 88 -15.89 -27.74 8.12
N SER A 89 -15.62 -27.54 9.42
CA SER A 89 -15.84 -26.26 10.11
C SER A 89 -14.85 -25.16 9.73
N ILE A 90 -13.71 -25.51 9.11
CA ILE A 90 -12.69 -24.57 8.61
C ILE A 90 -13.11 -23.89 7.30
N HIS A 91 -14.09 -24.45 6.59
CA HIS A 91 -14.51 -23.99 5.28
C HIS A 91 -14.84 -22.48 5.19
N PRO A 92 -15.56 -21.87 6.15
CA PRO A 92 -15.84 -20.43 6.10
C PRO A 92 -14.59 -19.56 6.09
N ILE A 93 -13.55 -19.94 6.86
CA ILE A 93 -12.25 -19.26 6.87
C ILE A 93 -11.59 -19.36 5.49
N CYS A 94 -11.54 -20.58 4.94
CA CYS A 94 -10.95 -20.83 3.62
C CYS A 94 -11.69 -20.10 2.49
N ARG A 95 -13.02 -19.94 2.59
CA ARG A 95 -13.80 -19.10 1.67
C ARG A 95 -13.43 -17.63 1.82
N ALA A 96 -13.39 -17.10 3.05
CA ALA A 96 -13.07 -15.70 3.31
C ALA A 96 -11.67 -15.34 2.79
N PHE A 97 -10.66 -16.18 3.02
CA PHE A 97 -9.31 -15.94 2.52
C PHE A 97 -9.21 -15.99 0.99
N TYR A 98 -9.93 -16.88 0.32
CA TYR A 98 -9.91 -16.90 -1.15
C TYR A 98 -10.67 -15.71 -1.76
N LEU A 99 -11.80 -15.30 -1.16
CA LEU A 99 -12.48 -14.05 -1.52
C LEU A 99 -11.56 -12.84 -1.35
N LYS A 100 -10.83 -12.78 -0.23
CA LYS A 100 -9.81 -11.75 0.02
C LYS A 100 -8.73 -11.74 -1.07
N GLU A 101 -8.16 -12.89 -1.40
CA GLU A 101 -7.14 -13.02 -2.45
C GLU A 101 -7.62 -12.49 -3.81
N LEU A 102 -8.81 -12.90 -4.25
CA LEU A 102 -9.40 -12.45 -5.52
C LEU A 102 -9.66 -10.94 -5.52
N THR A 103 -10.16 -10.40 -4.40
CA THR A 103 -10.41 -8.97 -4.20
C THR A 103 -9.11 -8.15 -4.20
N ASP A 104 -8.04 -8.64 -3.56
CA ASP A 104 -6.74 -7.97 -3.54
C ASP A 104 -6.12 -7.91 -4.94
N LYS A 105 -6.21 -9.02 -5.72
CA LYS A 105 -5.76 -9.04 -7.11
C LYS A 105 -6.52 -8.04 -7.98
N ARG A 106 -7.84 -7.95 -7.81
CA ARG A 106 -8.65 -6.96 -8.54
C ARG A 106 -8.29 -5.54 -8.13
N THR A 107 -8.09 -5.29 -6.84
CA THR A 107 -7.67 -4.00 -6.31
C THR A 107 -6.35 -3.57 -6.94
N ASN A 108 -5.36 -4.46 -7.01
CA ASN A 108 -4.07 -4.17 -7.65
C ASN A 108 -4.18 -3.92 -9.15
N THR A 109 -5.12 -4.57 -9.84
CA THR A 109 -5.41 -4.28 -11.24
C THR A 109 -5.97 -2.87 -11.41
N LEU A 110 -6.93 -2.48 -10.57
CA LEU A 110 -7.60 -1.18 -10.65
C LEU A 110 -6.71 -0.01 -10.20
N LYS A 111 -5.79 -0.23 -9.26
CA LYS A 111 -4.84 0.78 -8.78
C LYS A 111 -4.07 1.49 -9.91
N LYS A 112 -3.85 0.82 -11.05
CA LYS A 112 -3.19 1.42 -12.22
C LYS A 112 -3.88 2.70 -12.71
N TRP A 113 -5.22 2.76 -12.70
CA TRP A 113 -5.97 3.95 -13.11
C TRP A 113 -5.87 5.10 -12.10
N VAL A 114 -5.68 4.79 -10.81
CA VAL A 114 -5.48 5.81 -9.77
C VAL A 114 -4.04 6.33 -9.79
N ALA A 115 -3.07 5.43 -9.91
CA ALA A 115 -1.65 5.74 -9.99
C ALA A 115 -1.33 6.56 -11.25
N GLY A 116 -1.92 6.19 -12.38
CA GLY A 116 -1.48 6.68 -13.68
C GLY A 116 -0.16 6.05 -14.11
N MET A 117 0.31 6.45 -15.29
CA MET A 117 1.58 6.00 -15.85
C MET A 117 2.41 7.18 -16.33
N GLU A 118 3.73 6.98 -16.36
CA GLU A 118 4.64 7.93 -16.98
C GLU A 118 4.39 7.98 -18.50
N GLU A 119 4.70 9.10 -19.12
CA GLU A 119 4.55 9.26 -20.56
C GLU A 119 5.47 8.30 -21.32
N GLY A 120 5.02 7.77 -22.47
CA GLY A 120 5.85 6.97 -23.38
C GLY A 120 5.42 5.51 -23.59
N ASP A 121 4.50 4.96 -22.80
CA ASP A 121 3.95 3.63 -23.05
C ASP A 121 2.68 3.71 -23.94
N ALA A 122 2.84 3.26 -25.18
CA ALA A 122 1.80 3.26 -26.21
C ALA A 122 0.62 2.31 -25.89
N CYS A 123 0.79 1.37 -24.96
CA CYS A 123 -0.21 0.40 -24.55
C CYS A 123 -0.99 0.81 -23.28
N ASN A 124 -0.92 2.09 -22.88
CA ASN A 124 -1.56 2.61 -21.66
C ASN A 124 -3.10 2.72 -21.72
N GLY A 125 -3.69 2.71 -22.92
CA GLY A 125 -5.16 2.74 -23.08
C GLY A 125 -5.80 3.93 -22.36
N SER A 126 -6.77 3.67 -21.48
CA SER A 126 -7.47 4.72 -20.70
C SER A 126 -6.77 5.10 -19.39
N VAL A 127 -5.59 4.55 -19.09
CA VAL A 127 -4.84 4.95 -17.90
C VAL A 127 -4.32 6.38 -18.09
N LYS A 128 -4.48 7.22 -17.07
CA LYS A 128 -4.08 8.63 -17.12
C LYS A 128 -2.56 8.74 -17.09
N THR A 129 -2.03 9.77 -17.74
CA THR A 129 -0.61 10.12 -17.61
C THR A 129 -0.39 10.91 -16.32
N ILE A 130 0.73 10.67 -15.66
CA ILE A 130 1.15 11.44 -14.48
C ILE A 130 1.60 12.82 -14.97
N GLU A 131 0.87 13.87 -14.61
CA GLU A 131 1.19 15.26 -15.00
C GLU A 131 2.49 15.74 -14.33
N GLU A 132 3.38 16.39 -15.09
CA GLU A 132 4.57 17.00 -14.53
C GLU A 132 4.22 18.24 -13.68
N ILE A 133 4.77 18.33 -12.48
CA ILE A 133 4.66 19.53 -11.65
C ILE A 133 5.68 20.56 -12.14
N GLY A 134 5.18 21.67 -12.66
CA GLY A 134 6.02 22.77 -13.15
C GLY A 134 6.80 23.47 -12.03
N SER A 135 8.01 23.94 -12.36
CA SER A 135 8.93 24.67 -11.46
C SER A 135 8.29 25.72 -10.54
N PRO A 136 7.40 26.64 -11.00
CA PRO A 136 6.82 27.65 -10.11
C PRO A 136 5.93 27.08 -9.01
N PHE A 137 5.38 25.88 -9.22
CA PHE A 137 4.51 25.20 -8.26
C PHE A 137 5.23 24.10 -7.49
N MET A 138 6.47 23.76 -7.85
CA MET A 138 7.22 22.68 -7.22
C MET A 138 7.52 23.00 -5.74
N GLY A 139 6.97 22.16 -4.85
CA GLY A 139 7.35 22.05 -3.45
C GLY A 139 8.60 21.19 -3.34
N LYS A 140 9.61 21.69 -2.62
CA LYS A 140 10.87 20.97 -2.41
C LYS A 140 11.02 20.55 -0.96
N ALA A 141 11.63 19.39 -0.78
CA ALA A 141 12.07 18.93 0.52
C ALA A 141 13.40 19.62 0.88
N TYR A 142 13.59 19.87 2.17
CA TYR A 142 14.81 20.47 2.71
C TYR A 142 15.66 19.38 3.36
N ILE A 143 16.96 19.40 3.06
CA ILE A 143 17.96 18.58 3.74
C ILE A 143 18.57 19.44 4.83
N THR A 144 18.34 19.06 6.09
CA THR A 144 18.86 19.78 7.27
C THR A 144 20.36 19.60 7.41
N LYS A 145 20.99 20.40 8.29
CA LYS A 145 22.42 20.27 8.62
C LYS A 145 22.80 18.88 9.15
N ASP A 146 21.87 18.20 9.82
CA ASP A 146 22.03 16.82 10.30
C ASP A 146 21.72 15.77 9.22
N SER A 147 21.58 16.20 7.96
CA SER A 147 21.26 15.39 6.78
C SER A 147 19.87 14.73 6.79
N PHE A 148 18.98 15.12 7.70
CA PHE A 148 17.60 14.62 7.67
C PHE A 148 16.77 15.36 6.63
N ILE A 149 15.86 14.64 6.00
CA ILE A 149 14.97 15.19 4.98
C ILE A 149 13.67 15.62 5.65
N TRP A 150 13.29 16.86 5.40
CA TRP A 150 12.05 17.45 5.88
C TRP A 150 11.23 18.03 4.74
N ILE A 151 9.96 17.65 4.67
CA ILE A 151 8.97 18.29 3.80
C ILE A 151 7.64 18.31 4.53
N ALA A 152 6.92 19.43 4.41
CA ALA A 152 5.56 19.59 4.90
C ALA A 152 4.65 20.00 3.75
N ALA A 153 3.38 19.61 3.82
CA ALA A 153 2.39 19.96 2.83
C ALA A 153 2.17 21.49 2.79
N ASN A 154 2.25 22.07 1.59
CA ASN A 154 2.01 23.49 1.38
C ASN A 154 0.94 23.65 0.29
N MET A 155 -0.21 24.21 0.64
CA MET A 155 -1.34 24.33 -0.30
C MET A 155 -1.07 25.20 -1.55
N LYS A 156 0.07 25.92 -1.61
CA LYS A 156 0.49 26.70 -2.78
C LYS A 156 1.55 25.99 -3.63
N LYS A 157 2.03 24.84 -3.18
CA LYS A 157 3.15 24.12 -3.79
C LYS A 157 2.83 22.63 -3.86
N ASP A 158 2.95 22.07 -5.04
CA ASP A 158 2.74 20.66 -5.27
C ASP A 158 4.05 19.90 -5.19
N HIS A 159 4.02 18.74 -4.55
CA HIS A 159 5.15 17.81 -4.53
C HIS A 159 4.69 16.40 -4.85
N ARG A 160 5.54 15.69 -5.59
CA ARG A 160 5.40 14.25 -5.90
C ARG A 160 6.81 13.66 -5.98
N ILE A 161 7.32 13.24 -4.84
CA ILE A 161 8.70 12.76 -4.68
C ILE A 161 8.66 11.23 -4.55
N PHE A 162 9.07 10.55 -5.62
CA PHE A 162 9.29 9.11 -5.60
C PHE A 162 10.70 8.79 -5.12
N GLY A 163 10.81 7.76 -4.29
CA GLY A 163 12.03 7.02 -4.05
C GLY A 163 12.03 5.69 -4.78
N TYR A 164 13.15 5.40 -5.42
CA TYR A 164 13.38 4.26 -6.29
C TYR A 164 14.42 3.32 -5.67
N ASN A 165 14.41 2.04 -6.05
CA ASN A 165 15.42 1.09 -5.55
C ASN A 165 16.77 1.22 -6.28
N GLN A 166 16.80 1.92 -7.42
CA GLN A 166 17.99 2.21 -8.22
C GLN A 166 17.94 3.65 -8.72
N THR A 167 19.04 4.14 -9.30
CA THR A 167 19.14 5.45 -9.97
C THR A 167 18.43 5.46 -11.34
N ASP A 168 17.20 4.93 -11.38
CA ASP A 168 16.35 4.82 -12.55
C ASP A 168 14.87 5.04 -12.14
N ILE A 169 14.19 5.96 -12.81
CA ILE A 169 12.78 6.31 -12.53
C ILE A 169 11.80 5.20 -12.91
N TYR A 170 12.20 4.30 -13.80
CA TYR A 170 11.41 3.13 -14.20
C TYR A 170 11.64 1.94 -13.26
N SER A 171 12.60 2.04 -12.34
CA SER A 171 12.86 1.01 -11.35
C SER A 171 11.76 0.94 -10.28
N LYS A 172 11.89 -0.02 -9.35
CA LYS A 172 10.85 -0.30 -8.37
C LYS A 172 10.65 0.93 -7.46
N LYS A 173 9.42 1.45 -7.44
CA LYS A 173 9.00 2.52 -6.53
C LYS A 173 9.00 1.99 -5.08
N MET A 174 9.83 2.57 -4.24
CA MET A 174 10.05 2.14 -2.85
C MET A 174 9.25 2.98 -1.86
N ILE A 175 9.17 4.30 -2.07
CA ILE A 175 8.44 5.24 -1.21
C ILE A 175 7.88 6.38 -2.05
N LEU A 176 6.78 7.00 -1.63
CA LEU A 176 6.23 8.21 -2.23
C LEU A 176 5.95 9.26 -1.16
N ILE A 177 6.32 10.51 -1.43
CA ILE A 177 5.85 11.67 -0.68
C ILE A 177 5.09 12.56 -1.65
N SER A 178 3.77 12.68 -1.49
CA SER A 178 2.91 13.41 -2.45
C SER A 178 1.82 14.21 -1.74
N ILE A 179 1.56 15.43 -2.21
CA ILE A 179 0.45 16.23 -1.68
C ILE A 179 -0.93 15.69 -2.13
N PHE A 180 -0.97 14.82 -3.15
CA PHE A 180 -2.20 14.37 -3.77
C PHE A 180 -2.80 13.15 -3.04
N THR A 181 -3.97 13.34 -2.44
CA THR A 181 -4.68 12.32 -1.67
C THR A 181 -4.90 11.00 -2.40
N ASN A 182 -5.21 11.07 -3.69
CA ASN A 182 -5.41 9.90 -4.54
C ASN A 182 -4.12 9.08 -4.73
N GLU A 183 -2.95 9.70 -4.63
CA GLU A 183 -1.64 9.06 -4.78
C GLU A 183 -1.11 8.48 -3.47
N VAL A 184 -1.57 9.00 -2.33
CA VAL A 184 -1.16 8.56 -0.99
C VAL A 184 -2.11 7.51 -0.44
N LYS A 185 -3.42 7.80 -0.47
CA LYS A 185 -4.44 6.93 0.13
C LYS A 185 -4.45 5.56 -0.55
N ASN A 186 -4.39 4.50 0.27
CA ASN A 186 -4.36 3.10 -0.18
C ASN A 186 -3.12 2.70 -1.00
N ASN A 187 -2.08 3.55 -1.06
CA ASN A 187 -0.80 3.28 -1.73
C ASN A 187 -0.99 2.68 -3.15
N PRO A 188 -1.56 3.43 -4.10
CA PRO A 188 -1.86 2.96 -5.45
C PRO A 188 -0.61 2.54 -6.24
N PHE A 189 0.53 3.16 -5.96
CA PHE A 189 1.82 2.81 -6.58
C PHE A 189 2.48 1.56 -6.00
N ASN A 190 1.90 0.96 -4.96
CA ASN A 190 2.44 -0.20 -4.24
C ASN A 190 3.88 0.02 -3.76
N CYS A 191 4.19 1.24 -3.30
CA CYS A 191 5.47 1.59 -2.70
C CYS A 191 5.75 0.69 -1.49
N THR A 192 6.95 0.10 -1.42
CA THR A 192 7.33 -0.87 -0.37
C THR A 192 7.26 -0.28 1.05
N TYR A 193 7.68 0.96 1.21
CA TYR A 193 7.66 1.72 2.47
C TYR A 193 6.40 2.59 2.64
N GLY A 194 5.46 2.52 1.70
CA GLY A 194 4.23 3.30 1.72
C GLY A 194 4.32 4.62 0.98
N ALA A 195 3.23 5.38 1.09
CA ALA A 195 3.07 6.71 0.53
C ALA A 195 2.60 7.66 1.65
N PHE A 196 3.10 8.90 1.65
CA PHE A 196 2.90 9.86 2.73
C PHE A 196 2.63 11.25 2.17
N TYR A 197 1.89 12.09 2.91
CA TYR A 197 1.72 13.49 2.50
C TYR A 197 2.97 14.30 2.78
N GLU A 198 3.62 14.02 3.91
CA GLU A 198 4.78 14.74 4.41
C GLU A 198 5.65 13.85 5.32
N THR A 199 6.88 14.27 5.60
CA THR A 199 7.80 13.47 6.42
C THR A 199 7.36 13.36 7.87
N ASN A 200 6.59 14.31 8.39
CA ASN A 200 6.11 14.28 9.79
C ASN A 200 5.12 13.14 10.06
N GLU A 201 4.44 12.63 9.03
CA GLU A 201 3.51 11.49 9.17
C GLU A 201 4.24 10.14 9.30
N MET A 202 5.53 10.10 9.01
CA MET A 202 6.37 8.91 9.12
C MET A 202 6.70 8.67 10.61
N ARG A 203 5.79 8.01 11.35
CA ARG A 203 5.92 7.83 12.81
C ARG A 203 7.18 7.11 13.25
N ASP A 204 7.49 5.99 12.61
CA ASP A 204 8.58 5.10 13.01
C ASP A 204 9.72 5.10 11.99
N MET A 205 9.71 6.05 11.07
CA MET A 205 10.61 6.08 9.92
C MET A 205 11.11 7.48 9.64
N SER A 206 12.39 7.60 9.31
CA SER A 206 12.97 8.87 8.86
C SER A 206 13.86 8.67 7.65
N LEU A 207 14.12 9.75 6.93
CA LEU A 207 14.89 9.76 5.70
C LEU A 207 16.15 10.59 5.93
N LYS A 208 17.31 10.00 5.65
CA LYS A 208 18.60 10.66 5.81
C LYS A 208 19.38 10.65 4.52
N TYR A 209 19.76 11.84 4.06
CA TYR A 209 20.65 12.04 2.93
C TYR A 209 22.03 11.45 3.23
N VAL A 210 22.61 10.77 2.22
CA VAL A 210 23.96 10.19 2.29
C VAL A 210 24.89 10.87 1.30
N THR A 211 24.55 10.82 0.01
CA THR A 211 25.37 11.37 -1.07
C THR A 211 24.51 11.72 -2.29
N THR A 212 25.09 12.46 -3.23
CA THR A 212 24.52 12.73 -4.55
C THR A 212 25.20 11.85 -5.58
N GLU A 213 24.42 11.17 -6.41
CA GLU A 213 24.85 10.31 -7.52
C GLU A 213 24.14 10.82 -8.78
N ASP A 214 24.87 11.59 -9.59
CA ASP A 214 24.33 12.30 -10.78
C ASP A 214 23.09 13.14 -10.46
N ASP A 215 21.94 12.75 -11.03
CA ASP A 215 20.64 13.41 -10.85
C ASP A 215 19.83 12.85 -9.65
N PHE A 216 20.41 11.90 -8.91
CA PHE A 216 19.77 11.26 -7.76
C PHE A 216 20.49 11.58 -6.44
N LEU A 217 19.72 11.60 -5.36
CA LEU A 217 20.22 11.57 -4.01
C LEU A 217 20.08 10.15 -3.47
N LYS A 218 21.16 9.61 -2.90
CA LYS A 218 21.13 8.39 -2.10
C LYS A 218 20.63 8.73 -0.71
N ILE A 219 19.56 8.08 -0.30
CA ILE A 219 18.85 8.34 0.96
C ILE A 219 18.68 7.02 1.71
N GLU A 220 19.05 7.02 2.99
CA GLU A 220 18.78 5.92 3.88
C GLU A 220 17.40 6.06 4.51
N ILE A 221 16.67 4.94 4.51
CA ILE A 221 15.45 4.79 5.29
C ILE A 221 15.86 4.24 6.65
N LEU A 222 15.56 5.00 7.69
CA LEU A 222 15.86 4.65 9.07
C LEU A 222 14.57 4.23 9.78
N ARG A 223 14.62 3.18 10.60
CA ARG A 223 13.60 2.87 11.60
C ARG A 223 14.27 2.71 12.95
N GLU A 224 13.72 3.38 13.97
CA GLU A 224 14.31 3.39 15.33
C GLU A 224 15.81 3.77 15.33
N GLY A 225 16.22 4.62 14.38
CA GLY A 225 17.62 5.06 14.20
C GLY A 225 18.54 4.08 13.46
N GLN A 226 18.05 2.92 13.03
CA GLN A 226 18.81 1.95 12.25
C GLN A 226 18.42 1.98 10.77
N THR A 227 19.42 1.93 9.89
CA THR A 227 19.20 1.88 8.45
C THR A 227 18.59 0.54 8.08
N VAL A 228 17.39 0.57 7.51
CA VAL A 228 16.67 -0.63 7.07
C VAL A 228 16.73 -0.84 5.56
N ASP A 229 16.92 0.23 4.78
CA ASP A 229 17.09 0.17 3.32
C ASP A 229 17.64 1.49 2.76
N THR A 230 17.96 1.49 1.48
CA THR A 230 18.38 2.66 0.72
C THR A 230 17.42 2.92 -0.44
N VAL A 231 17.11 4.19 -0.67
CA VAL A 231 16.33 4.65 -1.82
C VAL A 231 17.03 5.79 -2.54
N TYR A 232 16.72 5.93 -3.82
CA TYR A 232 17.23 6.98 -4.69
C TYR A 232 16.11 7.92 -5.06
N MET A 233 16.27 9.23 -4.82
CA MET A 233 15.26 10.24 -5.15
C MET A 233 15.84 11.31 -6.06
N LEU A 234 15.07 11.82 -7.02
CA LEU A 234 15.57 12.83 -7.96
C LEU A 234 15.94 14.13 -7.24
N LYS A 235 17.17 14.58 -7.46
CA LYS A 235 17.77 15.79 -6.86
C LYS A 235 16.94 17.05 -7.06
N LYS A 236 16.19 17.16 -8.17
CA LYS A 236 15.35 18.33 -8.48
C LYS A 236 14.32 18.67 -7.39
N TRP A 237 13.93 17.68 -6.57
CA TRP A 237 12.97 17.83 -5.47
C TRP A 237 13.58 18.37 -4.17
N PHE A 238 14.89 18.58 -4.10
CA PHE A 238 15.57 18.87 -2.85
C PHE A 238 16.33 20.19 -2.87
N GLU A 239 16.36 20.84 -1.71
CA GLU A 239 17.24 21.96 -1.40
C GLU A 239 18.01 21.70 -0.11
N PHE A 240 19.27 22.12 -0.07
CA PHE A 240 20.07 22.05 1.14
C PHE A 240 19.81 23.29 1.99
N GLU A 241 19.56 23.08 3.28
CA GLU A 241 19.48 24.16 4.25
C GLU A 241 20.80 24.93 4.26
N LYS A 242 20.71 26.26 4.31
CA LYS A 242 21.87 27.16 4.32
C LYS A 242 22.52 27.26 5.71
#